data_AF-A0A1I3INR6-F1
#
_entry.id   AF-A0A1I3INR6-F1
#
_cell.length_a   1.000
_cell.length_b   1.000
_cell.length_c   1.000
_cell.angle_alpha   90.00
_cell.angle_beta   90.00
_cell.angle_gamma   90.00
#
_symmetry.space_group_name_H-M   'P 1'
#
loop_
_entity.id
_entity.type
_entity.pdbx_description
1 polymer ?
#
loop_
_entity_poly.entity_id
_entity_poly.type
_entity_poly.pdbx_seq_one_letter_code
_entity_poly.pdbx_strand_id
1 'polypeptide(L)'
;MMAFCMTREVFLMDPQGKTFADVSTAAPELFDLVLKFFSDGGRQLRMEEAEIHHDRAPLSGVVRELEADPQVDQFLSSIQPEKTQRLRQAIGVIVRIIMEQRGWQKTGRKGSLGIRADRGLETPIYNRGGLSFWFVRAERYELAGGMPFTSVRLRSHRYASAPPALAKIT
;
A
#
# COMPACT_ATOMS: atom_id res chain seq x y z
N MET A 1 -9.69 -18.28 0.76
CA MET A 1 -10.04 -17.34 -0.32
C MET A 1 -9.04 -17.54 -1.45
N MET A 2 -9.46 -17.63 -2.71
CA MET A 2 -8.52 -17.80 -3.83
C MET A 2 -7.72 -16.52 -4.08
N ALA A 3 -6.49 -16.67 -4.60
CA ALA A 3 -5.67 -15.53 -5.00
C ALA A 3 -6.29 -14.87 -6.24
N PHE A 4 -6.35 -13.53 -6.26
CA PHE A 4 -6.78 -12.79 -7.44
C PHE A 4 -5.59 -12.64 -8.40
N CYS A 5 -5.70 -13.16 -9.61
CA CYS A 5 -4.64 -13.02 -10.61
C CYS A 5 -4.72 -11.63 -11.26
N MET A 6 -3.74 -10.78 -10.98
CA MET A 6 -3.63 -9.45 -11.56
C MET A 6 -2.85 -9.54 -12.88
N THR A 7 -3.52 -9.27 -14.00
CA THR A 7 -2.93 -9.27 -15.35
C THR A 7 -2.89 -7.86 -15.94
N ARG A 8 -2.11 -7.67 -17.01
CA ARG A 8 -2.11 -6.40 -17.77
C ARG A 8 -3.50 -6.07 -18.30
N GLU A 9 -4.23 -7.07 -18.80
CA GLU A 9 -5.59 -6.90 -19.31
C GLU A 9 -6.53 -6.39 -18.21
N VAL A 10 -6.52 -7.03 -17.04
CA VAL A 10 -7.31 -6.58 -15.87
C VAL A 10 -6.96 -5.14 -15.51
N PHE A 11 -5.67 -4.81 -15.44
CA PHE A 11 -5.21 -3.45 -15.14
C PHE A 11 -5.69 -2.44 -16.19
N LEU A 12 -5.63 -2.78 -17.49
CA LEU A 12 -6.03 -1.90 -18.58
C LEU A 12 -7.55 -1.87 -18.81
N MET A 13 -8.32 -2.79 -18.27
CA MET A 13 -9.78 -2.69 -18.26
C MET A 13 -10.27 -1.67 -17.23
N ASP A 14 -9.50 -1.47 -16.15
CA ASP A 14 -9.82 -0.52 -15.10
C ASP A 14 -9.69 0.95 -15.57
N PRO A 15 -10.67 1.83 -15.30
CA PRO A 15 -10.62 3.23 -15.74
C PRO A 15 -9.38 4.00 -15.27
N GLN A 16 -8.89 3.75 -14.04
CA GLN A 16 -7.68 4.41 -13.54
C GLN A 16 -6.43 3.72 -14.06
N GLY A 17 -6.44 2.40 -14.23
CA GLY A 17 -5.32 1.65 -14.80
C GLY A 17 -5.02 2.09 -16.24
N LYS A 18 -6.05 2.38 -17.05
CA LYS A 18 -5.90 2.98 -18.39
C LYS A 18 -5.08 4.28 -18.38
N THR A 19 -5.21 5.10 -17.34
CA THR A 19 -4.46 6.37 -17.21
C THR A 19 -2.95 6.15 -17.05
N PHE A 20 -2.54 4.95 -16.63
CA PHE A 20 -1.14 4.57 -16.40
C PHE A 20 -0.66 3.48 -17.37
N ALA A 21 -1.32 3.34 -18.53
CA ALA A 21 -0.91 2.40 -19.57
C ALA A 21 0.53 2.65 -20.05
N ASP A 22 0.99 3.90 -19.99
CA ASP A 22 2.36 4.31 -20.31
C ASP A 22 3.42 3.58 -19.46
N VAL A 23 3.10 3.22 -18.21
CA VAL A 23 4.01 2.44 -17.35
C VAL A 23 4.25 1.05 -17.93
N SER A 24 3.21 0.41 -18.46
CA SER A 24 3.32 -0.94 -19.06
C SER A 24 4.14 -0.96 -20.35
N THR A 25 4.21 0.18 -21.06
CA THR A 25 4.99 0.33 -22.29
C THR A 25 6.42 0.79 -22.01
N ALA A 26 6.63 1.64 -21.00
CA ALA A 26 7.94 2.22 -20.70
C ALA A 26 8.89 1.24 -20.00
N ALA A 27 8.37 0.27 -19.24
CA ALA A 27 9.15 -0.76 -18.56
C ALA A 27 8.34 -2.08 -18.47
N PRO A 28 8.12 -2.77 -19.60
CA PRO A 28 7.20 -3.90 -19.68
C PRO A 28 7.57 -5.05 -18.74
N GLU A 29 8.85 -5.43 -18.70
CA GLU A 29 9.34 -6.54 -17.86
C GLU A 29 9.19 -6.23 -16.37
N LEU A 30 9.55 -5.02 -15.94
CA LEU A 30 9.36 -4.57 -14.57
C LEU A 30 7.88 -4.54 -14.20
N PHE A 31 7.02 -4.06 -15.11
CA PHE A 31 5.59 -4.02 -14.86
C PHE A 31 5.01 -5.43 -14.69
N ASP A 32 5.41 -6.39 -15.53
CA ASP A 32 5.01 -7.79 -15.39
C ASP A 32 5.49 -8.41 -14.07
N LEU A 33 6.71 -8.09 -13.66
CA LEU A 33 7.25 -8.50 -12.36
C LEU A 33 6.36 -7.98 -11.21
N VAL A 34 5.97 -6.71 -11.26
CA VAL A 34 5.07 -6.10 -10.25
C VAL A 34 3.69 -6.77 -10.26
N LEU A 35 3.08 -7.01 -11.43
CA LEU A 35 1.80 -7.71 -11.53
C LEU A 35 1.87 -9.14 -10.97
N LYS A 36 2.95 -9.86 -11.30
CA LYS A 36 3.21 -11.20 -10.78
C LYS A 36 3.42 -11.18 -9.27
N PHE A 37 4.15 -10.20 -8.75
CA PHE A 37 4.35 -10.01 -7.31
C PHE A 37 3.01 -9.91 -6.58
N PHE A 38 2.12 -9.04 -7.04
CA PHE A 38 0.82 -8.81 -6.41
C PHE A 38 -0.22 -9.90 -6.66
N SER A 39 0.01 -10.81 -7.61
CA SER A 39 -0.88 -11.95 -7.88
C SER A 39 -0.73 -13.12 -6.89
N ASP A 40 0.28 -13.06 -6.00
CA ASP A 40 0.50 -14.09 -4.99
C ASP A 40 -0.54 -14.03 -3.85
N GLY A 41 -1.18 -15.16 -3.55
CA GLY A 41 -2.22 -15.23 -2.53
C GLY A 41 -1.74 -14.94 -1.11
N GLY A 42 -0.50 -15.33 -0.77
CA GLY A 42 0.09 -15.07 0.54
C GLY A 42 0.36 -13.59 0.76
N ARG A 43 0.84 -12.89 -0.28
CA ARG A 43 1.01 -11.43 -0.27
C ARG A 43 -0.32 -10.70 -0.18
N GLN A 44 -1.35 -11.15 -0.91
CA GLN A 44 -2.69 -10.57 -0.81
C GLN A 44 -3.27 -10.74 0.59
N LEU A 45 -3.07 -11.90 1.23
CA LEU A 45 -3.49 -12.10 2.62
C LEU A 45 -2.76 -11.14 3.57
N ARG A 46 -1.44 -10.99 3.45
CA ARG A 46 -0.68 -10.01 4.26
C ARG A 46 -1.14 -8.57 4.06
N MET A 47 -1.59 -8.22 2.86
CA MET A 47 -2.17 -6.91 2.58
C MET A 47 -3.50 -6.70 3.34
N GLU A 48 -4.35 -7.73 3.42
CA GLU A 48 -5.58 -7.69 4.21
C GLU A 48 -5.28 -7.63 5.71
N GLU A 49 -4.34 -8.46 6.18
CA GLU A 49 -3.90 -8.50 7.57
C GLU A 49 -3.32 -7.15 8.03
N ALA A 50 -2.70 -6.37 7.14
CA ALA A 50 -2.23 -5.03 7.46
C ALA A 50 -3.38 -4.09 7.87
N GLU A 51 -4.51 -4.14 7.19
CA GLU A 51 -5.70 -3.38 7.55
C GLU A 51 -6.35 -3.93 8.83
N ILE A 52 -6.40 -5.25 8.93
CA ILE A 52 -7.09 -5.95 10.01
C ILE A 52 -6.34 -5.80 11.34
N HIS A 53 -5.10 -6.25 11.39
CA HIS A 53 -4.37 -6.41 12.63
C HIS A 53 -3.51 -5.19 12.97
N HIS A 54 -3.04 -4.47 11.96
CA HIS A 54 -2.05 -3.42 12.16
C HIS A 54 -2.60 -2.01 11.98
N ASP A 55 -3.85 -1.87 11.51
CA ASP A 55 -4.46 -0.57 11.20
C ASP A 55 -3.58 0.27 10.25
N ARG A 56 -2.96 -0.43 9.29
CA ARG A 56 -2.08 0.12 8.27
C ARG A 56 -2.66 -0.14 6.90
N ALA A 57 -2.34 0.73 5.95
CA ALA A 57 -2.79 0.54 4.58
C ALA A 57 -2.20 -0.75 3.96
N PRO A 58 -2.88 -1.37 2.98
CA PRO A 58 -2.62 -2.75 2.58
C PRO A 58 -1.19 -2.98 2.08
N LEU A 59 -0.65 -2.02 1.33
CA LEU A 59 0.71 -2.09 0.79
C LEU A 59 1.78 -2.26 1.89
N SER A 60 1.51 -1.85 3.14
CA SER A 60 2.47 -2.03 4.25
C SER A 60 2.78 -3.49 4.54
N GLY A 61 1.87 -4.42 4.24
CA GLY A 61 2.06 -5.85 4.45
C GLY A 61 3.11 -6.48 3.52
N VAL A 62 3.47 -5.78 2.42
CA VAL A 62 4.32 -6.34 1.36
C VAL A 62 5.38 -5.38 0.81
N VAL A 63 5.37 -4.09 1.20
CA VAL A 63 6.23 -3.05 0.61
C VAL A 63 7.72 -3.37 0.73
N ARG A 64 8.17 -3.91 1.86
CA ARG A 64 9.60 -4.25 2.07
C ARG A 64 10.06 -5.39 1.18
N GLU A 65 9.19 -6.36 0.93
CA GLU A 65 9.48 -7.47 0.04
C GLU A 65 9.52 -7.01 -1.42
N LEU A 66 8.62 -6.11 -1.81
CA LEU A 66 8.61 -5.52 -3.16
C LEU A 66 9.88 -4.68 -3.41
N GLU A 67 10.31 -3.90 -2.42
CA GLU A 67 11.55 -3.10 -2.50
C GLU A 67 12.82 -3.96 -2.48
N ALA A 68 12.76 -5.19 -1.96
CA ALA A 68 13.91 -6.10 -1.96
C ALA A 68 14.18 -6.73 -3.33
N ASP A 69 13.25 -6.62 -4.28
CA ASP A 69 13.48 -7.08 -5.65
C ASP A 69 14.50 -6.17 -6.35
N PRO A 70 15.61 -6.72 -6.87
CA PRO A 70 16.68 -5.91 -7.47
C PRO A 70 16.22 -5.04 -8.65
N GLN A 71 15.26 -5.50 -9.46
CA GLN A 71 14.78 -4.71 -10.60
C GLN A 71 13.95 -3.53 -10.12
N VAL A 72 13.13 -3.75 -9.09
CA VAL A 72 12.31 -2.70 -8.47
C VAL A 72 13.21 -1.68 -7.79
N ASP A 73 14.17 -2.12 -6.98
CA ASP A 73 15.11 -1.23 -6.29
C ASP A 73 15.92 -0.37 -7.28
N GLN A 74 16.50 -1.00 -8.30
CA GLN A 74 17.27 -0.31 -9.34
C GLN A 74 16.42 0.73 -10.09
N PHE A 75 15.18 0.37 -10.45
CA PHE A 75 14.29 1.30 -11.15
C PHE A 75 13.92 2.49 -10.27
N LEU A 76 13.55 2.24 -9.01
CA LEU A 76 13.17 3.29 -8.06
C LEU A 76 14.34 4.19 -7.67
N SER A 77 15.56 3.67 -7.71
CA SER A 77 16.80 4.41 -7.45
C SER A 77 17.30 5.23 -8.65
N SER A 78 16.67 5.12 -9.82
CA SER A 78 17.08 5.85 -11.04
C SER A 78 16.79 7.35 -10.99
N ILE A 79 17.57 8.14 -11.73
CA ILE A 79 17.41 9.61 -11.87
C ILE A 79 16.28 9.95 -12.87
N GLN A 80 15.17 9.22 -12.84
CA GLN A 80 13.99 9.50 -13.67
C GLN A 80 12.74 9.69 -12.79
N PRO A 81 12.60 10.87 -12.13
CA PRO A 81 11.56 11.10 -11.12
C PRO A 81 10.13 10.85 -11.64
N GLU A 82 9.84 11.27 -12.87
CA GLU A 82 8.51 11.11 -13.47
C GLU A 82 8.13 9.64 -13.66
N LYS A 83 9.04 8.84 -14.24
CA LYS A 83 8.80 7.40 -14.45
C LYS A 83 8.64 6.65 -13.14
N THR A 84 9.48 6.94 -12.14
CA THR A 84 9.35 6.33 -10.81
C THR A 84 8.04 6.75 -10.15
N GLN A 85 7.62 8.01 -10.27
CA GLN A 85 6.33 8.48 -9.76
C GLN A 85 5.14 7.78 -10.43
N ARG A 86 5.17 7.63 -11.75
CA ARG A 86 4.10 6.92 -12.48
C ARG A 86 3.99 5.46 -12.07
N LEU A 87 5.12 4.76 -11.91
CA LEU A 87 5.13 3.39 -11.40
C LEU A 87 4.52 3.30 -10.00
N ARG A 88 4.87 4.22 -9.10
CA ARG A 88 4.28 4.29 -7.74
C ARG A 88 2.76 4.46 -7.80
N GLN A 89 2.26 5.32 -8.68
CA GLN A 89 0.82 5.52 -8.87
C GLN A 89 0.14 4.27 -9.41
N ALA A 90 0.74 3.61 -10.41
CA ALA A 90 0.25 2.36 -10.97
C ALA A 90 0.18 1.25 -9.90
N ILE A 91 1.19 1.13 -9.04
CA ILE A 91 1.17 0.21 -7.87
C ILE A 91 -0.03 0.52 -6.96
N GLY A 92 -0.31 1.79 -6.69
CA GLY A 92 -1.49 2.18 -5.92
C GLY A 92 -2.81 1.73 -6.55
N VAL A 93 -2.91 1.80 -7.88
CA VAL A 93 -4.07 1.31 -8.64
C VAL A 93 -4.16 -0.22 -8.59
N ILE A 94 -3.03 -0.94 -8.74
CA ILE A 94 -2.97 -2.41 -8.61
C ILE A 94 -3.50 -2.85 -7.25
N VAL A 95 -2.97 -2.25 -6.17
CA VAL A 95 -3.42 -2.54 -4.80
C VAL A 95 -4.92 -2.31 -4.66
N ARG A 96 -5.43 -1.19 -5.19
CA ARG A 96 -6.87 -0.91 -5.16
C ARG A 96 -7.68 -2.01 -5.83
N ILE A 97 -7.37 -2.35 -7.08
CA ILE A 97 -8.14 -3.33 -7.84
C ILE A 97 -8.15 -4.66 -7.08
N ILE A 98 -7.01 -5.08 -6.53
CA ILE A 98 -6.91 -6.32 -5.76
C ILE A 98 -7.80 -6.27 -4.51
N MET A 99 -7.72 -5.20 -3.73
CA MET A 99 -8.54 -5.06 -2.52
C MET A 99 -10.03 -5.07 -2.87
N GLU A 100 -10.45 -4.32 -3.89
CA GLU A 100 -11.85 -4.27 -4.36
C GLU A 100 -12.34 -5.65 -4.82
N GLN A 101 -11.53 -6.38 -5.60
CA GLN A 101 -11.85 -7.75 -6.05
C GLN A 101 -11.91 -8.76 -4.90
N ARG A 102 -11.26 -8.46 -3.78
CA ARG A 102 -11.28 -9.28 -2.56
C ARG A 102 -12.38 -8.87 -1.58
N GLY A 103 -13.32 -8.03 -2.00
CA GLY A 103 -14.50 -7.64 -1.21
C GLY A 103 -14.26 -6.46 -0.27
N TRP A 104 -13.17 -5.72 -0.47
CA TRP A 104 -12.88 -4.51 0.30
C TRP A 104 -13.38 -3.26 -0.42
N GLN A 105 -13.65 -2.21 0.35
CA GLN A 105 -14.09 -0.92 -0.14
C GLN A 105 -13.19 0.17 0.40
N LYS A 106 -12.96 1.21 -0.40
CA LYS A 106 -12.20 2.37 0.03
C LYS A 106 -12.97 3.11 1.12
N THR A 107 -12.27 3.55 2.15
CA THR A 107 -12.87 4.40 3.18
C THR A 107 -12.79 5.90 2.83
N GLY A 108 -12.12 6.27 1.72
CA GLY A 108 -11.78 7.66 1.36
C GLY A 108 -10.71 8.28 2.26
N ARG A 109 -10.12 7.49 3.16
CA ARG A 109 -9.09 7.94 4.11
C ARG A 109 -7.72 7.53 3.59
N LYS A 110 -6.71 8.31 3.96
CA LYS A 110 -5.32 8.00 3.66
C LYS A 110 -4.56 7.66 4.95
N GLY A 111 -3.78 6.58 4.94
CA GLY A 111 -2.88 6.20 6.03
C GLY A 111 -1.42 6.20 5.57
N SER A 112 -0.49 6.43 6.50
CA SER A 112 0.93 6.31 6.21
C SER A 112 1.37 4.85 6.19
N LEU A 113 2.31 4.50 5.31
CA LEU A 113 3.01 3.21 5.33
C LEU A 113 4.25 3.22 6.24
N GLY A 114 4.60 4.36 6.85
CA GLY A 114 5.78 4.53 7.70
C GLY A 114 5.80 5.86 8.49
N ILE A 115 6.95 6.15 9.12
CA ILE A 115 7.24 7.39 9.84
C ILE A 115 7.77 8.43 8.84
N ARG A 116 7.28 9.67 8.90
CA ARG A 116 7.85 10.76 8.09
C ARG A 116 9.31 10.99 8.49
N ALA A 117 10.23 11.05 7.53
CA ALA A 117 11.50 11.70 7.78
C ALA A 117 11.24 13.18 8.11
N ASP A 118 11.93 13.72 9.12
CA ASP A 118 11.87 15.15 9.43
C ASP A 118 12.34 15.96 8.22
N ARG A 119 11.68 17.09 7.96
CA ARG A 119 12.05 18.02 6.88
C ARG A 119 13.37 18.70 7.22
N GLY A 120 14.50 18.03 6.96
CA GLY A 120 15.84 18.61 6.97
C GLY A 120 16.21 19.24 5.61
N LEU A 121 17.08 20.25 5.64
CA LEU A 121 17.59 21.03 4.48
C LEU A 121 18.32 20.19 3.41
N GLU A 122 18.58 18.91 3.65
CA GLU A 122 19.24 17.97 2.74
C GLU A 122 18.30 16.87 2.23
N THR A 123 17.00 17.12 2.12
CA THR A 123 16.10 16.13 1.50
C THR A 123 16.42 16.10 0.00
N PRO A 124 17.00 15.01 -0.56
CA PRO A 124 17.35 15.01 -1.96
C PRO A 124 16.06 15.08 -2.79
N ILE A 125 16.08 15.87 -3.88
CA ILE A 125 14.95 16.04 -4.82
C ILE A 125 14.49 14.68 -5.39
N TYR A 126 15.35 13.65 -5.31
CA TYR A 126 15.09 12.26 -5.65
C TYR A 126 15.20 11.37 -4.40
N ASN A 127 14.13 10.62 -4.10
CA ASN A 127 14.03 9.84 -2.87
C ASN A 127 14.88 8.55 -2.94
N ARG A 128 16.05 8.55 -2.28
CA ARG A 128 16.91 7.36 -2.05
C ARG A 128 16.35 6.35 -1.02
N GLY A 129 15.03 6.27 -0.83
CA GLY A 129 14.40 5.54 0.28
C GLY A 129 13.39 4.45 -0.09
N GLY A 130 13.08 4.25 -1.37
CA GLY A 130 12.04 3.28 -1.78
C GLY A 130 10.59 3.79 -1.67
N LEU A 131 9.64 2.89 -1.96
CA LEU A 131 8.18 3.07 -1.87
C LEU A 131 7.69 3.43 -0.46
N SER A 132 8.33 2.90 0.59
CA SER A 132 7.98 3.07 2.00
C SER A 132 8.14 4.53 2.48
N PHE A 133 9.01 5.31 1.84
CA PHE A 133 9.14 6.76 2.07
C PHE A 133 8.10 7.61 1.30
N TRP A 134 7.52 7.07 0.22
CA TRP A 134 6.63 7.82 -0.68
C TRP A 134 5.15 7.69 -0.35
N PHE A 135 4.71 6.52 0.12
CA PHE A 135 3.33 6.31 0.55
C PHE A 135 3.09 6.82 1.98
N VAL A 136 3.28 8.12 2.17
CA VAL A 136 2.82 8.84 3.36
C VAL A 136 1.28 8.82 3.47
N ARG A 137 0.60 8.53 2.35
CA ARG A 137 -0.87 8.55 2.19
C ARG A 137 -1.34 7.45 1.22
N ALA A 138 -1.31 6.19 1.64
CA ALA A 138 -1.96 5.08 0.94
C ALA A 138 -3.46 5.02 1.29
N GLU A 139 -4.29 4.57 0.35
CA GLU A 139 -5.73 4.39 0.57
C GLU A 139 -5.99 3.37 1.68
N ARG A 140 -7.01 3.64 2.50
CA ARG A 140 -7.48 2.74 3.56
C ARG A 140 -8.72 2.00 3.10
N TYR A 141 -8.86 0.77 3.58
CA TYR A 141 -9.92 -0.13 3.18
C TYR A 141 -10.69 -0.70 4.37
N GLU A 142 -11.95 -1.02 4.14
CA GLU A 142 -12.80 -1.78 5.05
C GLU A 142 -13.52 -2.89 4.29
N LEU A 143 -13.86 -3.98 4.98
CA LEU A 143 -14.64 -5.06 4.37
C LEU A 143 -16.07 -4.58 4.07
N ALA A 144 -16.60 -4.96 2.92
CA ALA A 144 -17.98 -4.62 2.53
C ALA A 144 -19.03 -5.11 3.52
N GLY A 145 -18.78 -6.24 4.19
CA GLY A 145 -19.64 -6.79 5.25
C GLY A 145 -19.40 -6.18 6.64
N GLY A 146 -18.56 -5.16 6.75
CA GLY A 146 -18.08 -4.60 8.01
C GLY A 146 -16.84 -5.30 8.56
N MET A 147 -16.11 -4.61 9.43
CA MET A 147 -14.89 -5.14 10.05
C MET A 147 -15.26 -6.10 11.19
N PRO A 148 -14.68 -7.33 11.24
CA PRO A 148 -15.05 -8.31 12.26
C PRO A 148 -14.50 -7.99 13.66
N PHE A 149 -13.73 -6.92 13.81
CA PHE A 149 -13.16 -6.45 15.08
C PHE A 149 -13.10 -4.92 15.10
N THR A 150 -12.99 -4.36 16.32
CA THR A 150 -12.74 -2.93 16.51
C THR A 150 -11.29 -2.59 16.15
N SER A 151 -11.07 -1.58 15.30
CA SER A 151 -9.73 -1.18 14.87
C SER A 151 -8.82 -0.80 16.05
N VAL A 152 -7.50 -0.97 15.89
CA VAL A 152 -6.50 -0.59 16.90
C VAL A 152 -6.66 0.88 17.29
N ARG A 153 -6.84 1.79 16.32
CA ARG A 153 -7.11 3.20 16.58
C ARG A 153 -8.37 3.44 17.41
N LEU A 154 -9.49 2.80 17.10
CA LEU A 154 -10.72 2.97 17.90
C LEU A 154 -10.52 2.50 19.35
N ARG A 155 -9.81 1.38 19.54
CA ARG A 155 -9.42 0.91 20.87
C ARG A 155 -8.50 1.89 21.59
N SER A 156 -7.51 2.45 20.88
CA SER A 156 -6.58 3.46 21.42
C SER A 156 -7.30 4.75 21.81
N HIS A 157 -8.23 5.25 20.99
CA HIS A 157 -9.04 6.44 21.31
C HIS A 157 -9.89 6.20 22.55
N ARG A 158 -10.54 5.02 22.64
CA ARG A 158 -11.31 4.64 23.83
C ARG A 158 -10.44 4.58 25.09
N TYR A 159 -9.21 4.06 24.98
CA TYR A 159 -8.28 4.02 26.11
C TYR A 159 -7.83 5.43 26.53
N ALA A 160 -7.50 6.30 25.57
CA ALA A 160 -7.08 7.68 25.84
C ALA A 160 -8.20 8.58 26.40
N SER A 161 -9.46 8.24 26.10
CA SER A 161 -10.65 8.96 26.60
C SER A 161 -11.28 8.33 27.84
N ALA A 162 -10.76 7.19 28.30
CA ALA A 162 -11.16 6.62 29.59
C ALA A 162 -10.58 7.46 30.73
N PRO A 163 -11.36 7.79 31.78
CA PRO A 163 -10.81 8.44 32.96
C PRO A 163 -9.72 7.53 33.57
N PRO A 164 -8.65 8.10 34.16
CA PRO A 164 -7.60 7.30 34.79
C PRO A 164 -8.25 6.39 35.83
N ALA A 165 -8.22 5.09 35.60
CA ALA A 165 -8.63 4.12 36.59
C ALA A 165 -7.72 4.32 37.81
N LEU A 166 -8.31 4.64 38.96
CA LEU A 166 -7.65 4.63 40.26
C LEU A 166 -7.01 3.25 40.44
N ALA A 167 -5.72 3.14 40.11
CA ALA A 167 -4.89 2.01 40.44
C ALA A 167 -4.65 2.03 41.96
N LYS A 168 -5.66 1.61 42.73
CA LYS A 168 -5.44 1.14 44.09
C LYS A 168 -4.81 -0.24 43.97
N ILE A 169 -3.48 -0.26 44.01
CA ILE A 169 -2.74 -1.45 44.38
C ILE A 169 -2.75 -1.46 45.92
N THR A 170 -3.61 -2.28 46.49
CA THR A 170 -3.48 -2.77 47.87
C THR A 170 -2.90 -4.17 47.82
#